data_AF-A0A8H5G7A2-F1
#
_entry.id   AF-A0A8H5G7A2-F1
#
_cell.length_a   1.000
_cell.length_b   1.000
_cell.length_c   1.000
_cell.angle_alpha   90.00
_cell.angle_beta   90.00
_cell.angle_gamma   90.00
#
_symmetry.space_group_name_H-M   'P 1'
#
loop_
_entity.id
_entity.type
_entity.pdbx_description
1 polymer ?
#
loop_
_entity_poly.entity_id
_entity_poly.type
_entity_poly.pdbx_seq_one_letter_code
_entity_poly.pdbx_strand_id
1 'polypeptide(L)'
;MNPTPEQLMIGKRLRDFSASWMRSLRDTIQMFSALPRNHGVHPLPSDFPFSNTSLKEKIHWVEEYGSTAKRYAFVVHMEYHLDTTNAWSPAVWIVRSSALSILGRVEVDYHILTDPDSPVTIDGDFVLEMMLYSLLREVPLRLSSRVISNSNPTIYPSLVGNVEIFELHTLNNALVLERSRRMVPHRSCSVCDQLLPPSGPEVCTAHL
;
A
#
# COMPACT_ATOMS: atom_id res chain seq x y z
N MET A 1 -4.84 -1.22 -28.66
CA MET A 1 -4.85 -2.62 -29.13
C MET A 1 -5.43 -3.47 -28.02
N ASN A 2 -6.38 -4.36 -28.32
CA ASN A 2 -6.94 -5.26 -27.30
C ASN A 2 -6.00 -6.44 -27.07
N PRO A 3 -5.82 -6.92 -25.83
CA PRO A 3 -4.93 -8.04 -25.54
C PRO A 3 -5.45 -9.35 -26.15
N THR A 4 -4.54 -10.21 -26.60
CA THR A 4 -4.88 -11.56 -27.10
C THR A 4 -5.27 -12.48 -25.95
N PRO A 5 -6.02 -13.57 -26.19
CA PRO A 5 -6.32 -14.57 -25.17
C PRO A 5 -5.07 -15.14 -24.48
N GLU A 6 -3.98 -15.33 -25.24
CA GLU A 6 -2.70 -15.77 -24.70
C GLU A 6 -2.12 -14.73 -23.74
N GLN A 7 -2.15 -13.44 -24.08
CA GLN A 7 -1.68 -12.36 -23.21
C GLN A 7 -2.50 -12.28 -21.91
N LEU A 8 -3.82 -12.48 -22.00
CA LEU A 8 -4.69 -12.53 -20.83
C LEU A 8 -4.35 -13.72 -19.91
N MET A 9 -4.13 -14.90 -20.49
CA MET A 9 -3.70 -16.09 -19.75
C MET A 9 -2.33 -15.88 -19.08
N ILE A 10 -1.33 -15.37 -19.81
CA ILE A 10 0.00 -15.06 -19.27
C ILE A 10 -0.12 -14.08 -18.11
N GLY A 11 -0.93 -13.02 -18.26
CA GLY A 11 -1.12 -12.03 -17.20
C GLY A 11 -1.75 -12.62 -15.95
N LYS A 12 -2.78 -13.45 -16.10
CA LYS A 12 -3.39 -14.16 -14.97
C LYS A 12 -2.40 -15.08 -14.27
N ARG A 13 -1.68 -15.94 -15.02
CA ARG A 13 -0.67 -16.85 -14.45
C ARG A 13 0.43 -16.10 -13.73
N LEU A 14 0.93 -15.00 -14.30
CA LEU A 14 1.95 -14.18 -13.67
C LEU A 14 1.45 -13.57 -12.35
N ARG A 15 0.20 -13.11 -12.28
CA ARG A 15 -0.39 -12.64 -11.03
C ARG A 15 -0.52 -13.75 -10.01
N ASP A 16 -1.00 -14.93 -10.40
CA ASP A 16 -1.16 -16.09 -9.49
C ASP A 16 0.19 -16.52 -8.90
N PHE A 17 1.23 -16.66 -9.74
CA PHE A 17 2.58 -17.00 -9.28
C PHE A 17 3.21 -15.88 -8.44
N SER A 18 3.01 -14.61 -8.82
CA SER A 18 3.50 -13.48 -8.02
C SER A 18 2.80 -13.42 -6.66
N ALA A 19 1.50 -13.71 -6.60
CA ALA A 19 0.75 -13.80 -5.35
C ALA A 19 1.26 -14.96 -4.46
N SER A 20 1.61 -16.10 -5.06
CA SER A 20 2.25 -17.21 -4.35
C SER A 20 3.62 -16.81 -3.79
N TRP A 21 4.43 -16.09 -4.58
CA TRP A 21 5.71 -15.56 -4.13
C TRP A 21 5.56 -14.57 -2.97
N MET A 22 4.66 -13.59 -3.06
CA MET A 22 4.38 -12.63 -1.97
C MET A 22 3.94 -13.34 -0.70
N ARG A 23 3.08 -14.36 -0.81
CA ARG A 23 2.63 -15.16 0.33
C ARG A 23 3.79 -15.90 0.99
N SER A 24 4.66 -16.54 0.19
CA SER A 24 5.84 -17.23 0.71
C SER A 24 6.80 -16.29 1.45
N LEU A 25 7.01 -15.07 0.92
CA LEU A 25 7.81 -14.05 1.61
C LEU A 25 7.17 -13.66 2.95
N ARG A 26 5.85 -13.45 2.96
CA ARG A 26 5.10 -13.09 4.16
C ARG A 26 5.15 -14.20 5.22
N ASP A 27 4.87 -15.43 4.83
CA ASP A 27 4.92 -16.61 5.71
C ASP A 27 6.32 -16.74 6.34
N THR A 28 7.37 -16.40 5.57
CA THR A 28 8.75 -16.40 6.06
C THR A 28 9.00 -15.30 7.09
N ILE A 29 8.52 -14.06 6.86
CA ILE A 29 8.59 -12.99 7.87
C ILE A 29 7.92 -13.44 9.18
N GLN A 30 6.72 -14.00 9.08
CA GLN A 30 5.94 -14.42 10.25
C GLN A 30 6.59 -15.58 11.00
N MET A 31 7.24 -16.50 10.27
CA MET A 31 8.00 -17.59 10.88
C MET A 31 9.23 -17.05 11.65
N PHE A 32 9.94 -16.07 11.09
CA PHE A 32 11.15 -15.52 11.71
C PHE A 32 10.86 -14.48 12.81
N SER A 33 9.73 -13.78 12.77
CA SER A 33 9.35 -12.84 13.83
C SER A 33 9.11 -13.54 15.18
N ALA A 34 8.78 -14.84 15.16
CA ALA A 34 8.63 -15.68 16.35
C ALA A 34 9.96 -16.25 16.88
N LEU A 35 11.08 -16.08 16.17
CA LEU A 35 12.37 -16.67 16.52
C LEU A 35 13.34 -15.63 17.11
N PRO A 36 14.22 -16.01 18.06
CA PRO A 36 15.23 -15.11 18.61
C PRO A 36 16.17 -14.57 17.53
N ARG A 37 16.40 -13.25 17.53
CA ARG A 37 17.20 -12.47 16.57
C ARG A 37 18.58 -13.12 16.32
N ASN A 38 18.73 -13.88 15.23
CA ASN A 38 19.95 -14.10 14.44
C ASN A 38 19.75 -15.25 13.43
N HIS A 39 18.90 -15.05 12.44
CA HIS A 39 18.78 -15.98 11.31
C HIS A 39 19.29 -15.32 10.04
N GLY A 40 20.48 -15.73 9.58
CA GLY A 40 21.13 -15.24 8.35
C GLY A 40 20.47 -15.70 7.04
N VAL A 41 19.22 -16.16 7.09
CA VAL A 41 18.45 -16.71 5.96
C VAL A 41 17.13 -15.97 5.79
N HIS A 42 17.10 -14.67 6.10
CA HIS A 42 15.94 -13.85 5.80
C HIS A 42 15.89 -13.59 4.28
N PRO A 43 14.80 -13.93 3.57
CA PRO A 43 14.73 -13.79 2.10
C PRO A 43 14.61 -12.33 1.66
N LEU A 44 14.30 -11.42 2.60
CA LEU A 44 14.18 -10.00 2.33
C LEU A 44 15.42 -9.24 2.82
N PRO A 45 15.84 -8.18 2.10
CA PRO A 45 16.83 -7.23 2.55
C PRO A 45 16.52 -6.68 3.93
N SER A 46 17.56 -6.33 4.69
CA SER A 46 17.42 -5.78 6.04
C SER A 46 16.70 -4.42 6.10
N ASP A 47 16.66 -3.70 4.98
CA ASP A 47 16.05 -2.39 4.77
C ASP A 47 14.66 -2.46 4.11
N PHE A 48 14.13 -3.67 3.88
CA PHE A 48 12.75 -3.85 3.41
C PHE A 48 11.74 -3.32 4.46
N PRO A 49 10.64 -2.64 4.07
CA PRO A 49 10.11 -2.47 2.71
C PRO A 49 10.59 -1.23 1.95
N PHE A 50 11.51 -0.45 2.50
CA PHE A 50 11.96 0.83 1.94
C PHE A 50 13.27 0.71 1.15
N SER A 51 13.65 -0.52 0.80
CA SER A 51 14.88 -0.77 0.06
C SER A 51 14.80 -0.20 -1.35
N ASN A 52 15.84 0.52 -1.77
CA ASN A 52 16.02 0.93 -3.16
C ASN A 52 16.44 -0.26 -4.05
N THR A 53 16.72 -1.43 -3.47
CA THR A 53 17.06 -2.64 -4.22
C THR A 53 15.79 -3.39 -4.61
N SER A 54 15.57 -3.58 -5.91
CA SER A 54 14.43 -4.36 -6.38
C SER A 54 14.55 -5.83 -5.96
N LEU A 55 13.50 -6.39 -5.37
CA LEU A 55 13.39 -7.85 -5.20
C LEU A 55 13.01 -8.46 -6.55
N LYS A 56 13.57 -9.63 -6.86
CA LYS A 56 13.29 -10.30 -8.13
C LYS A 56 13.05 -11.78 -7.94
N GLU A 57 12.14 -12.31 -8.74
CA GLU A 57 11.83 -13.74 -8.81
C GLU A 57 11.70 -14.18 -10.26
N LYS A 58 12.24 -15.37 -10.58
CA LYS A 58 12.17 -15.93 -11.93
C LYS A 58 11.07 -16.98 -12.01
N ILE A 59 9.96 -16.58 -12.60
CA ILE A 59 8.78 -17.43 -12.75
C ILE A 59 8.89 -18.24 -14.05
N HIS A 60 8.73 -19.55 -13.94
CA HIS A 60 8.75 -20.47 -15.06
C HIS A 60 7.57 -21.44 -14.97
N TRP A 61 6.93 -21.71 -16.09
CA TRP A 61 5.91 -22.76 -16.19
C TRP A 61 5.82 -23.32 -17.61
N VAL A 62 5.10 -24.42 -17.76
CA VAL A 62 4.86 -25.09 -19.03
C VAL A 62 3.35 -25.25 -19.20
N GLU A 63 2.83 -24.92 -20.39
CA GLU A 63 1.45 -25.23 -20.77
C GLU A 63 1.50 -26.30 -21.87
N GLU A 64 0.74 -27.37 -21.67
CA GLU A 64 0.64 -28.49 -22.60
C GLU A 64 -0.71 -28.46 -23.32
N TYR A 65 -0.67 -28.48 -24.65
CA TYR A 65 -1.85 -28.56 -25.52
C TYR A 65 -1.68 -29.73 -26.48
N GLY A 66 -2.33 -30.85 -26.19
CA GLY A 66 -2.19 -32.08 -26.96
C GLY A 66 -0.75 -32.61 -26.93
N SER A 67 -0.12 -32.73 -28.10
CA SER A 67 1.28 -33.15 -28.23
C SER A 67 2.30 -32.00 -28.21
N THR A 68 1.83 -30.75 -28.03
CA THR A 68 2.70 -29.56 -28.03
C THR A 68 2.84 -28.99 -26.63
N ALA A 69 4.07 -28.69 -26.21
CA ALA A 69 4.37 -28.05 -24.93
C ALA A 69 5.00 -26.67 -25.18
N LYS A 70 4.48 -25.64 -24.53
CA LYS A 70 5.02 -24.28 -24.60
C LYS A 70 5.59 -23.88 -23.24
N ARG A 71 6.85 -23.43 -23.24
CA ARG A 71 7.58 -23.02 -22.04
C ARG A 71 7.55 -21.51 -21.91
N TYR A 72 7.25 -21.04 -20.70
CA TYR A 72 7.20 -19.63 -20.35
C TYR A 72 8.22 -19.33 -19.26
N ALA A 73 8.91 -18.21 -19.40
CA ALA A 73 9.88 -17.73 -18.42
C ALA A 73 9.85 -16.21 -18.37
N PHE A 74 9.61 -15.65 -17.20
CA PHE A 74 9.54 -14.22 -16.96
C PHE A 74 10.26 -13.86 -15.67
N VAL A 75 10.79 -12.64 -15.63
CA VAL A 75 11.34 -12.06 -14.40
C VAL A 75 10.33 -11.09 -13.84
N VAL A 76 9.98 -11.28 -12.58
CA VAL A 76 9.11 -10.37 -11.83
C VAL A 76 9.98 -9.57 -10.87
N HIS A 77 9.70 -8.28 -10.81
CA HIS A 77 10.37 -7.30 -9.96
C HIS A 77 9.38 -6.70 -8.98
N MET A 78 9.77 -6.58 -7.72
CA MET A 78 9.13 -5.72 -6.74
C MET A 78 10.03 -4.53 -6.46
N GLU A 79 9.48 -3.33 -6.59
CA GLU A 79 10.22 -2.08 -6.51
C GLU A 79 9.51 -1.12 -5.57
N TYR A 80 10.32 -0.34 -4.86
CA TYR A 80 9.88 0.79 -4.05
C TYR A 80 10.28 2.09 -4.74
N HIS A 81 9.34 3.03 -4.80
CA HIS A 81 9.53 4.36 -5.38
C HIS A 81 9.02 5.40 -4.39
N LEU A 82 9.86 6.38 -4.07
CA LEU A 82 9.49 7.55 -3.30
C LEU A 82 10.10 8.78 -3.95
N ASP A 83 9.23 9.71 -4.35
CA ASP A 83 9.65 11.03 -4.79
C ASP A 83 9.83 11.93 -3.58
N THR A 84 11.09 12.12 -3.18
CA THR A 84 11.46 12.96 -2.03
C THR A 84 11.40 14.45 -2.33
N THR A 85 11.21 14.85 -3.59
CA THR A 85 11.15 16.27 -3.98
C THR A 85 9.76 16.86 -3.81
N ASN A 86 8.73 16.03 -3.81
CA ASN A 86 7.34 16.42 -3.61
C ASN A 86 6.78 15.71 -2.38
N ALA A 87 6.62 16.46 -1.28
CA ALA A 87 6.05 15.94 -0.02
C ALA A 87 4.61 15.42 -0.15
N TRP A 88 3.95 15.65 -1.29
CA TRP A 88 2.61 15.11 -1.57
C TRP A 88 2.63 13.85 -2.44
N SER A 89 3.78 13.46 -2.97
CA SER A 89 3.90 12.24 -3.77
C SER A 89 3.81 11.00 -2.85
N PRO A 90 2.92 10.04 -3.12
CA PRO A 90 2.82 8.84 -2.31
C PRO A 90 4.08 7.98 -2.47
N ALA A 91 4.41 7.21 -1.45
CA ALA A 91 5.28 6.07 -1.61
C ALA A 91 4.56 4.98 -2.40
N VAL A 92 5.27 4.37 -3.35
CA VAL A 92 4.69 3.38 -4.25
C VAL A 92 5.51 2.11 -4.25
N TRP A 93 4.85 0.99 -3.97
CA TRP A 93 5.38 -0.34 -4.24
C TRP A 93 4.73 -0.89 -5.50
N ILE A 94 5.54 -1.41 -6.42
CA ILE A 94 5.07 -1.95 -7.70
C ILE A 94 5.63 -3.35 -7.88
N VAL A 95 4.76 -4.30 -8.24
CA VAL A 95 5.18 -5.58 -8.81
C VAL A 95 4.96 -5.52 -10.31
N ARG A 96 6.01 -5.77 -11.09
CA ARG A 96 5.98 -5.77 -12.56
C ARG A 96 6.73 -6.94 -13.17
N SER A 97 6.41 -7.29 -14.41
CA SER A 97 7.05 -8.37 -15.16
C SER A 97 7.75 -7.82 -16.40
N SER A 98 8.77 -8.52 -16.88
CA SER A 98 9.39 -8.23 -18.18
C SER A 98 8.40 -8.24 -19.36
N ALA A 99 7.23 -8.89 -19.23
CA ALA A 99 6.18 -8.94 -20.25
C ALA A 99 4.96 -8.07 -19.96
N LEU A 100 4.77 -7.61 -18.72
CA LEU A 100 3.62 -6.82 -18.29
C LEU A 100 4.09 -5.68 -17.39
N SER A 101 3.73 -4.46 -17.76
CA SER A 101 4.24 -3.24 -17.14
C SER A 101 3.96 -3.15 -15.64
N ILE A 102 2.77 -3.56 -15.18
CA ILE A 102 2.38 -3.58 -13.77
C ILE A 102 1.45 -4.77 -13.52
N LEU A 103 1.78 -5.59 -12.53
CA LEU A 103 0.96 -6.70 -12.05
C LEU A 103 0.20 -6.33 -10.76
N GLY A 104 0.83 -5.57 -9.86
CA GLY A 104 0.26 -5.12 -8.59
C GLY A 104 0.88 -3.79 -8.16
N ARG A 105 0.11 -2.98 -7.41
CA ARG A 105 0.54 -1.65 -6.99
C ARG A 105 -0.10 -1.28 -5.65
N VAL A 106 0.72 -0.82 -4.73
CA VAL A 106 0.31 -0.31 -3.41
C VAL A 106 0.90 1.07 -3.23
N GLU A 107 0.07 2.00 -2.79
CA GLU A 107 0.46 3.38 -2.50
C GLU A 107 0.19 3.69 -1.04
N VAL A 108 1.05 4.50 -0.43
CA VAL A 108 0.84 5.07 0.90
C VAL A 108 1.10 6.56 0.81
N ASP A 109 0.13 7.37 1.23
CA ASP A 109 0.30 8.82 1.27
C ASP A 109 1.48 9.20 2.18
N TYR A 110 2.30 10.14 1.71
CA TYR A 110 3.59 10.47 2.36
C TYR A 110 3.45 10.94 3.81
N HIS A 111 2.37 11.65 4.14
CA HIS A 111 2.14 12.11 5.51
C HIS A 111 1.98 10.93 6.49
N ILE A 112 1.41 9.80 6.06
CA ILE A 112 1.28 8.59 6.90
C ILE A 112 2.64 7.98 7.19
N LEU A 113 3.57 8.02 6.23
CA LEU A 113 4.93 7.50 6.41
C LEU A 113 5.81 8.35 7.31
N THR A 114 5.58 9.66 7.29
CA THR A 114 6.40 10.64 8.01
C THR A 114 5.83 11.00 9.38
N ASP A 115 4.60 10.61 9.65
CA ASP A 115 3.93 10.79 10.92
C ASP A 115 4.50 9.85 12.00
N PRO A 116 5.22 10.38 13.01
CA PRO A 116 5.84 9.57 14.05
C PRO A 116 4.80 8.91 14.98
N ASP A 117 3.58 9.45 15.01
CA ASP A 117 2.47 8.99 15.84
C ASP A 117 1.38 8.31 14.99
N SER A 118 1.75 7.84 13.79
CA SER A 118 0.84 7.11 12.92
C SER A 118 0.38 5.83 13.63
N PRO A 119 -0.95 5.59 13.75
CA PRO A 119 -1.46 4.38 14.34
C PRO A 119 -1.40 3.18 13.37
N VAL A 120 -0.84 3.39 12.17
CA VAL A 120 -0.62 2.34 11.17
C VAL A 120 0.88 2.19 10.95
N THR A 121 1.40 1.02 11.32
CA THR A 121 2.79 0.65 11.03
C THR A 121 2.93 0.17 9.58
N ILE A 122 3.81 0.81 8.82
CA ILE A 122 4.16 0.40 7.46
C ILE A 122 5.44 -0.45 7.51
N ASP A 123 5.26 -1.74 7.74
CA ASP A 123 6.35 -2.72 7.78
C ASP A 123 6.31 -3.66 6.57
N GLY A 124 7.22 -4.64 6.56
CA GLY A 124 7.30 -5.61 5.48
C GLY A 124 6.05 -6.51 5.37
N ASP A 125 5.43 -6.90 6.49
CA ASP A 125 4.20 -7.72 6.46
C ASP A 125 3.06 -6.92 5.84
N PHE A 126 2.90 -5.66 6.24
CA PHE A 126 1.90 -4.75 5.68
C PHE A 126 2.04 -4.63 4.16
N VAL A 127 3.24 -4.30 3.66
CA VAL A 127 3.45 -4.10 2.22
C VAL A 127 3.19 -5.38 1.43
N LEU A 128 3.64 -6.54 1.92
CA LEU A 128 3.38 -7.83 1.27
C LEU A 128 1.89 -8.21 1.30
N GLU A 129 1.20 -7.97 2.43
CA GLU A 129 -0.23 -8.21 2.57
C GLU A 129 -1.02 -7.36 1.56
N MET A 130 -0.74 -6.05 1.51
CA MET A 130 -1.42 -5.14 0.59
C MET A 130 -1.09 -5.47 -0.88
N MET A 131 0.16 -5.85 -1.17
CA MET A 131 0.55 -6.25 -2.53
C MET A 131 -0.15 -7.53 -2.96
N LEU A 132 -0.27 -8.50 -2.06
CA LEU A 132 -1.04 -9.73 -2.29
C LEU A 132 -2.51 -9.39 -2.59
N TYR A 133 -3.13 -8.50 -1.83
CA TYR A 133 -4.49 -8.03 -2.12
C TYR A 133 -4.58 -7.36 -3.49
N SER A 134 -3.63 -6.52 -3.86
CA SER A 134 -3.60 -5.83 -5.16
C SER A 134 -3.50 -6.83 -6.32
N LEU A 135 -2.64 -7.85 -6.20
CA LEU A 135 -2.46 -8.90 -7.20
C LEU A 135 -3.72 -9.74 -7.38
N LEU A 136 -4.34 -10.18 -6.28
CA LEU A 136 -5.52 -11.06 -6.32
C LEU A 136 -6.78 -10.34 -6.81
N ARG A 137 -6.92 -9.04 -6.50
CA ARG A 137 -8.05 -8.23 -6.96
C ARG A 137 -7.82 -7.58 -8.31
N GLU A 138 -6.59 -7.62 -8.83
CA GLU A 138 -6.18 -6.92 -10.06
C GLU A 138 -6.44 -5.41 -10.01
N VAL A 139 -6.36 -4.81 -8.82
CA VAL A 139 -6.65 -3.40 -8.59
C VAL A 139 -5.54 -2.77 -7.73
N PRO A 140 -5.01 -1.60 -8.12
CA PRO A 140 -4.09 -0.85 -7.28
C PRO A 140 -4.76 -0.36 -5.99
N LEU A 141 -4.01 -0.38 -4.89
CA LEU A 141 -4.48 0.03 -3.57
C LEU A 141 -3.75 1.28 -3.11
N ARG A 142 -4.42 2.14 -2.34
CA ARG A 142 -3.85 3.31 -1.68
C ARG A 142 -4.29 3.32 -0.22
N LEU A 143 -3.33 3.42 0.69
CA LEU A 143 -3.56 3.80 2.07
C LEU A 143 -3.53 5.32 2.16
N SER A 144 -4.65 5.91 2.57
CA SER A 144 -4.80 7.34 2.81
C SER A 144 -5.44 7.57 4.18
N SER A 145 -5.51 8.84 4.60
CA SER A 145 -6.30 9.22 5.76
C SER A 145 -7.28 10.34 5.43
N ARG A 146 -8.37 10.39 6.19
CA ARG A 146 -9.32 11.51 6.16
C ARG A 146 -9.71 11.90 7.58
N VAL A 147 -9.91 13.19 7.79
CA VAL A 147 -10.32 13.72 9.09
C VAL A 147 -11.81 14.08 9.03
N ILE A 148 -12.58 13.58 10.01
CA ILE A 148 -13.99 13.91 10.19
C ILE A 148 -14.23 14.57 11.55
N SER A 149 -15.25 15.42 11.63
CA SER A 149 -15.70 15.93 12.92
C SER A 149 -16.25 14.79 13.76
N ASN A 150 -15.90 14.76 15.06
CA ASN A 150 -16.55 13.82 15.97
C ASN A 150 -18.01 14.23 16.17
N SER A 151 -18.92 13.38 15.76
CA SER A 151 -20.37 13.62 15.83
C SER A 151 -21.03 12.99 17.07
N ASN A 152 -20.26 12.47 18.04
CA ASN A 152 -20.82 11.84 19.23
C ASN A 152 -21.63 12.86 20.06
N PRO A 153 -22.96 12.73 20.13
CA PRO A 153 -23.83 13.74 20.77
C PRO A 153 -23.74 13.72 22.30
N THR A 154 -23.07 12.72 22.90
CA THR A 154 -22.96 12.57 24.35
C THR A 154 -21.78 13.31 24.96
N ILE A 155 -20.87 13.82 24.13
CA ILE A 155 -19.67 14.52 24.61
C ILE A 155 -19.66 15.92 23.98
N TYR A 156 -19.42 16.95 24.79
CA TYR A 156 -19.39 18.33 24.30
C TYR A 156 -18.42 18.44 23.11
N PRO A 157 -18.85 19.01 21.96
CA PRO A 157 -18.02 19.15 20.76
C PRO A 157 -16.73 19.92 20.96
N SER A 158 -16.58 20.68 22.05
CA SER A 158 -15.36 21.41 22.42
C SER A 158 -14.36 20.59 23.24
N LEU A 159 -14.76 19.43 23.77
CA LEU A 159 -13.92 18.57 24.61
C LEU A 159 -13.31 17.39 23.84
N VAL A 160 -13.83 17.07 22.64
CA VAL A 160 -13.40 15.90 21.88
C VAL A 160 -13.06 16.30 20.45
N GLY A 161 -11.76 16.24 20.14
CA GLY A 161 -11.20 16.59 18.84
C GLY A 161 -11.83 15.85 17.64
N ASN A 162 -11.39 16.22 16.44
CA ASN A 162 -11.74 15.50 15.22
C ASN A 162 -11.23 14.04 15.27
N VAL A 163 -11.72 13.19 14.37
CA VAL A 163 -11.24 11.81 14.20
C VAL A 163 -10.56 11.70 12.85
N GLU A 164 -9.29 11.32 12.86
CA GLU A 164 -8.58 10.90 11.65
C GLU A 164 -8.75 9.39 11.47
N ILE A 165 -9.19 9.00 10.28
CA ILE A 165 -9.46 7.61 9.89
C ILE A 165 -8.47 7.23 8.80
N PHE A 166 -7.73 6.14 9.01
CA PHE A 166 -6.77 5.58 8.07
C PHE A 166 -7.43 4.45 7.29
N GLU A 167 -7.52 4.60 5.98
CA GLU A 167 -8.36 3.77 5.13
C GLU A 167 -7.56 3.28 3.92
N LEU A 168 -7.79 2.01 3.58
CA LEU A 168 -7.30 1.42 2.35
C LEU A 168 -8.39 1.53 1.29
N HIS A 169 -8.07 2.19 0.18
CA HIS A 169 -8.96 2.39 -0.95
C HIS A 169 -8.38 1.75 -2.21
N THR A 170 -9.26 1.41 -3.14
CA THR A 170 -8.86 1.27 -4.55
C THR A 170 -8.60 2.66 -5.15
N LEU A 171 -7.87 2.77 -6.27
CA LEU A 171 -7.69 4.06 -6.94
C LEU A 171 -8.98 4.69 -7.48
N ASN A 172 -10.09 3.94 -7.52
CA ASN A 172 -11.43 4.46 -7.84
C ASN A 172 -12.18 4.95 -6.58
N ASN A 173 -11.48 5.14 -5.45
CA ASN A 173 -12.02 5.53 -4.15
C ASN A 173 -13.05 4.56 -3.53
N ALA A 174 -13.10 3.30 -3.99
CA ALA A 174 -13.87 2.28 -3.29
C ALA A 174 -13.11 1.84 -2.03
N LEU A 175 -13.75 1.99 -0.86
CA LEU A 175 -13.22 1.56 0.42
C LEU A 175 -13.04 0.04 0.43
N VAL A 176 -11.83 -0.41 0.77
CA VAL A 176 -11.51 -1.82 0.97
C VAL A 176 -11.63 -2.17 2.45
N LEU A 177 -11.01 -1.39 3.32
CA LEU A 177 -11.06 -1.55 4.77
C LEU A 177 -10.56 -0.30 5.50
N GLU A 178 -11.06 -0.09 6.72
CA GLU A 178 -10.49 0.85 7.68
C GLU A 178 -9.35 0.14 8.45
N ARG A 179 -8.15 0.72 8.49
CA ARG A 179 -6.99 0.15 9.22
C ARG A 179 -6.97 0.60 10.67
N SER A 180 -7.24 1.89 10.91
CA SER A 180 -7.12 2.48 12.24
C SER A 180 -7.81 3.84 12.30
N ARG A 181 -7.93 4.37 13.51
CA ARG A 181 -8.42 5.72 13.80
C ARG A 181 -7.66 6.33 14.97
N ARG A 182 -7.50 7.64 14.96
CA ARG A 182 -7.01 8.39 16.12
C ARG A 182 -7.80 9.67 16.34
N MET A 183 -7.81 10.12 17.59
CA MET A 183 -8.31 11.45 17.94
C MET A 183 -7.25 12.48 17.53
N VAL A 184 -7.67 13.55 16.86
CA VAL A 184 -6.82 14.70 16.52
C VAL A 184 -7.46 15.98 17.01
N PRO A 185 -6.68 17.01 17.42
CA PRO A 185 -7.25 18.26 17.91
C PRO A 185 -8.18 18.93 16.88
N HIS A 186 -9.10 19.78 17.37
CA HIS A 186 -9.78 20.70 16.47
C HIS A 186 -8.78 21.68 15.88
N ARG A 187 -9.09 22.14 14.66
CA ARG A 187 -8.33 23.18 14.00
C ARG A 187 -8.99 24.52 14.32
N SER A 188 -8.20 25.51 14.68
CA SER A 188 -8.62 26.90 14.86
C SER A 188 -7.87 27.78 13.87
N CYS A 189 -8.51 28.86 13.45
CA CYS A 189 -7.87 29.87 12.61
C CYS A 189 -6.74 30.52 13.39
N SER A 190 -5.54 30.55 12.81
CA SER A 190 -4.35 31.14 13.44
C SER A 190 -4.44 32.65 13.74
N VAL A 191 -5.46 33.34 13.20
CA VAL A 191 -5.65 34.80 13.34
C VAL A 191 -6.79 35.17 14.30
N CYS A 192 -7.89 34.42 14.29
CA CYS A 192 -9.11 34.79 15.03
C CYS A 192 -9.68 33.68 15.90
N ASP A 193 -8.98 32.55 16.05
CA ASP A 193 -9.37 31.38 16.84
C ASP A 193 -10.72 30.76 16.46
N GLN A 194 -11.32 31.16 15.33
CA GLN A 194 -12.53 30.55 14.82
C GLN A 194 -12.26 29.08 14.46
N LEU A 195 -13.15 28.17 14.87
CA LEU A 195 -13.08 26.75 14.51
C LEU A 195 -13.08 26.58 12.98
N LEU A 196 -12.11 25.81 12.49
CA LEU A 196 -11.94 25.46 11.09
C LEU A 196 -12.49 24.07 10.79
N PRO A 197 -12.81 23.79 9.51
CA PRO A 197 -13.09 22.44 9.06
C PRO A 197 -11.91 21.49 9.35
N PRO A 198 -12.18 20.17 9.45
CA PRO A 198 -11.16 19.16 9.75
C PRO A 198 -9.97 19.14 8.77
N SER A 199 -10.14 19.64 7.55
CA SER A 199 -9.12 19.77 6.52
C SER A 199 -9.18 21.15 5.84
N GLY A 200 -8.09 21.54 5.16
CA GLY A 200 -7.99 22.82 4.45
C GLY A 200 -6.92 23.77 5.01
N PRO A 201 -6.92 25.07 4.65
CA PRO A 201 -5.91 26.05 5.09
C PRO A 201 -5.97 26.31 6.61
N GLU A 202 -4.89 26.84 7.20
CA GLU A 202 -4.79 27.19 8.63
C GLU A 202 -5.49 28.51 9.00
N VAL A 203 -6.01 29.22 8.01
CA VAL A 203 -6.77 30.47 8.17
C VAL A 203 -8.20 30.28 7.67
N CYS A 204 -9.15 30.99 8.27
CA CYS A 204 -10.54 30.98 7.82
C CYS A 204 -10.69 31.80 6.53
N THR A 205 -11.80 31.62 5.82
CA THR A 205 -12.06 32.30 4.55
C THR A 205 -12.06 33.84 4.63
N ALA A 206 -12.29 34.41 5.81
CA ALA A 206 -12.20 35.86 6.02
C ALA A 206 -10.76 36.38 6.10
N HIS A 207 -9.78 35.50 6.31
CA HIS A 207 -8.35 35.80 6.44
C HIS A 207 -7.49 35.09 5.39
N LEU A 208 -8.12 34.54 4.33
CA LEU A 208 -7.43 33.97 3.16
C LEU A 208 -6.92 35.07 2.21
#